data_AF-A0A367K5E0-F1
#
_entry.id   AF-A0A367K5E0-F1
#
_cell.length_a   1.000
_cell.length_b   1.000
_cell.length_c   1.000
_cell.angle_alpha   90.00
_cell.angle_beta   90.00
_cell.angle_gamma   90.00
#
_symmetry.space_group_name_H-M   'P 1'
#
loop_
_entity.id
_entity.type
_entity.pdbx_description
1 polymer ?
#
loop_
_entity_poly.entity_id
_entity_poly.type
_entity_poly.pdbx_seq_one_letter_code
_entity_poly.pdbx_strand_id
1 'polypeptide(L)'
;MQQAIPTIHVEGIQPSTRQRSFSISNLVKRTRRAYSVSSAYPPQRQPLIHLPPSSSDLTLPDLTPTQRRNSIAASQRKYEDLEQKMEAAPLFVLVSTYLNYFILIIFGHLRDILGKMFKHKKYAHLRATEGYAPLVSDFDSFYTRRMYMRIRDCWNRPMTGVPGRKIKILERESKDFNQTFSLTGRTIEATNFSSYNYLGFAQNEGYCADQVETCVNEYGLSSSSTRMEAGTLDIHRALEKQVAQFVGKEDAIVVSMGFATNSTTIPALVNKGCLVISDELNHSSIIFGVRLSGASVRVFKHNNMVDLKNVLREAISQGQPRTHRPWKKILVIVEGLYSMEGSIVNLPELLKLKREYKFYLYVDEAHSIGALGEHGGGVCDFYGINPKHVDILMGTFTKSFGAAGGYIAGDKAVMDHLRLTNHAFTYAETMSPVIIQQVSASMAIIRGQDGTQDGADRIRTLAENSRYFASALRKLGFIVYGDEGSPVIPLLLFNPAKISAFSREMLKRGIAIVVVGYPATPIISSRARFCISAAHTRKDLDEAIQHISEVGDLLMLKFKPQQ
;
A
#
# COMPACT_ATOMS: atom_id res chain seq x y z
N MET A 1 -5.50 -36.16 -49.97
CA MET A 1 -6.75 -35.48 -49.56
C MET A 1 -6.43 -34.54 -48.41
N GLN A 2 -6.45 -33.22 -48.64
CA GLN A 2 -6.45 -32.22 -47.56
C GLN A 2 -7.90 -31.71 -47.43
N GLN A 3 -8.46 -31.73 -46.22
CA GLN A 3 -9.78 -31.18 -45.96
C GLN A 3 -9.68 -29.66 -45.80
N ALA A 4 -10.52 -28.92 -46.54
CA ALA A 4 -10.61 -27.47 -46.44
C ALA A 4 -11.40 -27.05 -45.20
N ILE A 5 -10.90 -26.06 -44.48
CA ILE A 5 -11.61 -25.41 -43.37
C ILE A 5 -12.55 -24.34 -43.98
N PRO A 6 -13.84 -24.30 -43.65
CA PRO A 6 -14.77 -23.35 -44.23
C PRO A 6 -14.58 -21.92 -43.68
N THR A 7 -14.38 -20.95 -44.57
CA THR A 7 -14.31 -19.53 -44.24
C THR A 7 -15.72 -18.97 -43.98
N ILE A 8 -15.94 -18.37 -42.81
CA ILE A 8 -17.18 -17.66 -42.52
C ILE A 8 -17.08 -16.23 -43.10
N HIS A 9 -17.89 -15.94 -44.12
CA HIS A 9 -18.10 -14.57 -44.58
C HIS A 9 -19.02 -13.82 -43.61
N VAL A 10 -18.61 -12.62 -43.19
CA VAL A 10 -19.46 -11.67 -42.46
C VAL A 10 -19.65 -10.45 -43.37
N GLU A 11 -20.90 -10.18 -43.76
CA GLU A 11 -21.23 -9.02 -44.60
C GLU A 11 -21.03 -7.70 -43.86
N GLY A 12 -20.59 -6.68 -44.60
CA GLY A 12 -20.13 -5.41 -44.05
C GLY A 12 -21.25 -4.50 -43.55
N ILE A 13 -21.20 -4.12 -42.27
CA ILE A 13 -22.04 -3.05 -41.72
C ILE A 13 -21.48 -1.69 -42.18
N GLN A 14 -22.22 -0.96 -43.02
CA GLN A 14 -21.86 0.40 -43.40
C GLN A 14 -21.91 1.36 -42.19
N PRO A 15 -20.88 2.20 -41.95
CA PRO A 15 -20.90 3.17 -40.86
C PRO A 15 -21.72 4.42 -41.23
N SER A 16 -22.92 4.57 -40.65
CA SER A 16 -23.72 5.79 -40.81
C SER A 16 -23.08 7.01 -40.11
N THR A 17 -22.64 7.98 -40.91
CA THR A 17 -22.01 9.23 -40.44
C THR A 17 -23.04 10.27 -40.00
N ARG A 18 -23.69 10.05 -38.84
CA ARG A 18 -24.40 11.15 -38.15
C ARG A 18 -23.38 12.12 -37.54
N GLN A 19 -23.29 13.33 -38.10
CA GLN A 19 -22.65 14.47 -37.43
C GLN A 19 -23.27 14.64 -36.03
N ARG A 20 -22.43 14.82 -35.01
CA ARG A 20 -22.86 15.03 -33.62
C ARG A 20 -22.19 16.28 -33.06
N SER A 21 -23.00 17.22 -32.60
CA SER A 21 -22.54 18.40 -31.87
C SER A 21 -21.89 17.99 -30.55
N PHE A 22 -20.82 18.70 -30.20
CA PHE A 22 -20.03 18.44 -29.00
C PHE A 22 -20.71 19.07 -27.78
N SER A 23 -21.00 18.28 -26.74
CA SER A 23 -21.53 18.80 -25.47
C SER A 23 -20.95 18.03 -24.29
N ILE A 24 -20.32 18.77 -23.37
CA ILE A 24 -19.56 18.24 -22.22
C ILE A 24 -20.43 17.39 -21.28
N SER A 25 -21.74 17.68 -21.20
CA SER A 25 -22.70 16.95 -20.37
C SER A 25 -22.86 15.46 -20.74
N ASN A 26 -22.59 15.08 -22.00
CA ASN A 26 -22.72 13.70 -22.47
C ASN A 26 -21.52 12.80 -22.13
N LEU A 27 -20.37 13.38 -21.77
CA LEU A 27 -19.18 12.61 -21.39
C LEU A 27 -19.38 11.96 -20.00
N VAL A 28 -19.90 12.74 -19.04
CA VAL A 28 -20.14 12.31 -17.65
C VAL A 28 -21.22 11.22 -17.52
N LYS A 29 -22.21 11.20 -18.42
CA LYS A 29 -23.28 10.18 -18.42
C LYS A 29 -22.87 8.84 -19.03
N ARG A 30 -21.86 8.80 -19.92
CA ARG A 30 -21.47 7.56 -20.62
C ARG A 30 -20.60 6.62 -19.78
N THR A 31 -19.69 7.14 -18.97
CA THR A 31 -18.89 6.33 -18.01
C THR A 31 -19.76 5.63 -16.95
N ARG A 32 -20.98 6.13 -16.67
CA ARG A 32 -21.92 5.48 -15.74
C ARG A 32 -22.72 4.31 -16.34
N ARG A 33 -22.80 4.15 -17.67
CA ARG A 33 -23.77 3.23 -18.32
C ARG A 33 -23.23 1.86 -18.74
N ALA A 34 -21.92 1.60 -18.60
CA ALA A 34 -21.33 0.27 -18.88
C ALA A 34 -21.61 -0.79 -17.80
N TYR A 35 -22.31 -0.44 -16.71
CA TYR A 35 -22.51 -1.30 -15.54
C TYR A 35 -23.96 -1.82 -15.40
N SER A 36 -24.38 -2.75 -16.28
CA SER A 36 -25.59 -3.56 -16.06
C SER A 36 -25.72 -4.74 -17.05
N VAL A 37 -25.54 -5.97 -16.57
CA VAL A 37 -26.14 -7.16 -17.21
C VAL A 37 -26.74 -8.06 -16.10
N SER A 38 -28.01 -8.42 -16.28
CA SER A 38 -28.81 -9.39 -15.50
C SER A 38 -28.87 -10.69 -16.35
N SER A 39 -29.13 -11.93 -15.91
CA SER A 39 -30.03 -12.49 -14.88
C SER A 39 -29.68 -14.00 -14.74
N ALA A 40 -30.38 -14.94 -14.09
CA ALA A 40 -31.30 -14.99 -12.94
C ALA A 40 -31.47 -16.49 -12.53
N TYR A 41 -31.46 -16.80 -11.23
CA TYR A 41 -32.00 -18.06 -10.66
C TYR A 41 -32.54 -17.79 -9.24
N PRO A 42 -33.56 -18.54 -8.76
CA PRO A 42 -34.23 -18.28 -7.48
C PRO A 42 -33.52 -18.95 -6.29
N PRO A 43 -33.55 -18.35 -5.07
CA PRO A 43 -32.98 -18.95 -3.87
C PRO A 43 -34.00 -19.73 -3.02
N GLN A 44 -33.57 -20.84 -2.42
CA GLN A 44 -34.31 -21.51 -1.35
C GLN A 44 -33.98 -20.88 0.03
N ARG A 45 -34.92 -20.99 0.99
CA ARG A 45 -34.82 -20.38 2.34
C ARG A 45 -34.22 -21.35 3.36
N GLN A 46 -33.40 -20.83 4.27
CA GLN A 46 -33.11 -21.44 5.59
C GLN A 46 -33.09 -20.36 6.70
N PRO A 47 -33.26 -20.72 7.99
CA PRO A 47 -33.85 -19.84 9.00
C PRO A 47 -32.87 -18.95 9.77
N LEU A 48 -33.42 -17.98 10.50
CA LEU A 48 -32.68 -17.07 11.39
C LEU A 48 -32.21 -17.77 12.67
N ILE A 49 -31.02 -17.37 13.16
CA ILE A 49 -30.51 -17.71 14.49
C ILE A 49 -30.47 -16.42 15.32
N HIS A 50 -31.04 -16.46 16.53
CA HIS A 50 -31.02 -15.37 17.50
C HIS A 50 -29.67 -15.28 18.24
N LEU A 51 -29.25 -14.06 18.59
CA LEU A 51 -28.08 -13.79 19.43
C LEU A 51 -28.52 -13.31 20.83
N PRO A 52 -27.87 -13.76 21.93
CA PRO A 52 -28.11 -13.26 23.29
C PRO A 52 -27.41 -11.91 23.56
N PRO A 53 -27.78 -11.19 24.64
CA PRO A 53 -27.36 -9.81 24.88
C PRO A 53 -25.96 -9.66 25.52
N SER A 54 -25.43 -8.44 25.41
CA SER A 54 -24.10 -8.03 25.85
C SER A 54 -23.98 -7.81 27.36
N SER A 55 -22.87 -8.24 27.96
CA SER A 55 -22.34 -7.70 29.22
C SER A 55 -21.22 -6.68 28.96
N SER A 56 -21.28 -5.56 29.66
CA SER A 56 -20.19 -4.60 29.82
C SER A 56 -19.29 -5.05 30.96
N ASP A 57 -17.96 -4.91 30.80
CA ASP A 57 -17.06 -4.23 31.74
C ASP A 57 -15.62 -4.32 31.22
N LEU A 58 -14.90 -3.19 31.28
CA LEU A 58 -13.51 -3.06 30.82
C LEU A 58 -12.71 -2.29 31.87
N THR A 59 -11.79 -2.98 32.54
CA THR A 59 -10.71 -2.38 33.34
C THR A 59 -9.38 -2.66 32.65
N LEU A 60 -8.55 -1.61 32.49
CA LEU A 60 -7.23 -1.71 31.88
C LEU A 60 -6.15 -1.91 32.96
N PRO A 61 -5.16 -2.79 32.76
CA PRO A 61 -4.07 -3.00 33.72
C PRO A 61 -3.04 -1.85 33.74
N ASP A 62 -2.20 -1.82 34.78
CA ASP A 62 -1.32 -0.69 35.09
C ASP A 62 -0.18 -0.44 34.07
N LEU A 63 -0.20 0.75 33.47
CA LEU A 63 0.78 1.26 32.52
C LEU A 63 1.81 2.18 33.21
N THR A 64 3.09 2.10 32.83
CA THR A 64 4.15 3.03 33.31
C THR A 64 3.96 4.46 32.75
N PRO A 65 4.63 5.50 33.29
CA PRO A 65 4.38 6.89 32.89
C PRO A 65 4.58 7.19 31.40
N THR A 66 5.58 6.58 30.74
CA THR A 66 5.81 6.75 29.29
C THR A 66 4.77 6.00 28.46
N GLN A 67 4.37 4.80 28.90
CA GLN A 67 3.33 3.99 28.25
C GLN A 67 1.95 4.64 28.39
N ARG A 68 1.62 5.21 29.56
CA ARG A 68 0.49 6.12 29.75
C ARG A 68 0.58 7.29 28.79
N ARG A 69 1.73 7.96 28.66
CA ARG A 69 1.85 9.12 27.76
C ARG A 69 1.57 8.79 26.29
N ASN A 70 1.93 7.61 25.80
CA ASN A 70 1.61 7.17 24.44
C ASN A 70 0.14 6.75 24.30
N SER A 71 -0.31 5.77 25.10
CA SER A 71 -1.66 5.18 24.99
C SER A 71 -2.78 6.14 25.41
N ILE A 72 -2.56 6.95 26.46
CA ILE A 72 -3.52 7.96 26.90
C ILE A 72 -3.53 9.14 25.93
N ALA A 73 -2.40 9.60 25.38
CA ALA A 73 -2.45 10.60 24.31
C ALA A 73 -3.16 10.07 23.05
N ALA A 74 -2.91 8.82 22.64
CA ALA A 74 -3.56 8.22 21.49
C ALA A 74 -5.08 7.99 21.69
N SER A 75 -5.53 7.68 22.91
CA SER A 75 -6.95 7.42 23.24
C SER A 75 -7.74 8.65 23.71
N GLN A 76 -7.07 9.68 24.25
CA GLN A 76 -7.70 10.96 24.63
C GLN A 76 -7.67 12.02 23.54
N ARG A 77 -6.85 11.85 22.48
CA ARG A 77 -6.92 12.68 21.27
C ARG A 77 -8.36 12.71 20.76
N LYS A 78 -9.01 13.87 20.84
CA LYS A 78 -10.29 14.11 20.18
C LYS A 78 -10.08 14.04 18.67
N TYR A 79 -11.18 13.94 17.92
CA TYR A 79 -11.14 14.07 16.46
C TYR A 79 -10.45 15.37 16.00
N GLU A 80 -10.56 16.43 16.81
CA GLU A 80 -9.90 17.73 16.63
C GLU A 80 -8.38 17.69 16.91
N ASP A 81 -7.89 16.79 17.78
CA ASP A 81 -6.45 16.60 18.03
C ASP A 81 -5.79 15.66 17.01
N LEU A 82 -6.59 14.82 16.34
CA LEU A 82 -6.18 14.05 15.17
C LEU A 82 -6.25 14.86 13.87
N GLU A 83 -6.71 16.12 13.92
CA GLU A 83 -6.47 17.07 12.84
C GLU A 83 -5.02 17.57 12.84
N GLN A 84 -4.05 16.66 12.60
CA GLN A 84 -3.02 17.01 11.63
C GLN A 84 -3.65 17.06 10.24
N LYS A 85 -4.46 18.11 10.01
CA LYS A 85 -4.85 18.56 8.67
C LYS A 85 -3.57 18.60 7.85
N MET A 86 -3.48 17.75 6.82
CA MET A 86 -2.36 17.73 5.87
C MET A 86 -1.99 19.17 5.52
N GLU A 87 -0.83 19.62 6.00
CA GLU A 87 -0.59 21.06 6.18
C GLU A 87 -0.78 21.79 4.85
N ALA A 88 -1.70 22.75 4.84
CA ALA A 88 -2.09 23.45 3.63
C ALA A 88 -0.87 24.15 3.02
N ALA A 89 -0.43 23.66 1.86
CA ALA A 89 0.72 24.20 1.16
C ALA A 89 0.50 25.70 0.87
N PRO A 90 1.52 26.56 1.07
CA PRO A 90 1.40 27.99 0.77
C PRO A 90 0.86 28.22 -0.64
N LEU A 91 -0.04 29.21 -0.80
CA LEU A 91 -0.75 29.41 -2.08
C LEU A 91 0.20 29.56 -3.28
N PHE A 92 1.35 30.22 -3.10
CA PHE A 92 2.36 30.36 -4.16
C PHE A 92 3.00 29.02 -4.58
N VAL A 93 3.13 28.06 -3.65
CA VAL A 93 3.63 26.70 -3.92
C VAL A 93 2.61 25.93 -4.77
N LEU A 94 1.32 26.03 -4.43
CA LEU A 94 0.25 25.42 -5.21
C LEU A 94 0.16 26.03 -6.62
N VAL A 95 0.10 27.35 -6.73
CA VAL A 95 0.04 28.07 -8.01
C VAL A 95 1.25 27.76 -8.89
N SER A 96 2.47 27.84 -8.34
CA SER A 96 3.69 27.50 -9.09
C SER A 96 3.74 26.03 -9.50
N THR A 97 3.22 25.11 -8.68
CA THR A 97 3.13 23.68 -9.03
C THR A 97 2.17 23.45 -10.20
N TYR A 98 0.95 24.00 -10.14
CA TYR A 98 0.01 23.93 -11.26
C TYR A 98 0.57 24.55 -12.54
N LEU A 99 1.24 25.70 -12.44
CA LEU A 99 1.88 26.36 -13.58
C LEU A 99 3.00 25.50 -14.20
N ASN A 100 3.84 24.87 -13.38
CA ASN A 100 4.87 23.94 -13.87
C ASN A 100 4.28 22.74 -14.59
N TYR A 101 3.23 22.11 -14.05
CA TYR A 101 2.53 21.02 -14.73
C TYR A 101 1.85 21.47 -16.02
N PHE A 102 1.21 22.65 -16.04
CA PHE A 102 0.61 23.25 -17.23
C PHE A 102 1.62 23.48 -18.36
N ILE A 103 2.77 24.08 -18.04
CA ILE A 103 3.89 24.27 -18.98
C ILE A 103 4.37 22.90 -19.51
N LEU A 104 4.62 21.92 -18.63
CA LEU A 104 5.07 20.58 -19.04
C LEU A 104 4.07 19.87 -19.96
N ILE A 105 2.77 20.04 -19.73
CA ILE A 105 1.69 19.48 -20.55
C ILE A 105 1.65 20.15 -21.93
N ILE A 106 1.69 21.49 -21.99
CA ILE A 106 1.71 22.24 -23.26
C ILE A 106 2.91 21.85 -24.12
N PHE A 107 4.13 21.92 -23.56
CA PHE A 107 5.35 21.55 -24.29
C PHE A 107 5.39 20.05 -24.64
N GLY A 108 4.78 19.20 -23.82
CA GLY A 108 4.59 17.77 -24.11
C GLY A 108 3.72 17.54 -25.34
N HIS A 109 2.55 18.19 -25.41
CA HIS A 109 1.64 18.09 -26.55
C HIS A 109 2.21 18.74 -27.81
N LEU A 110 2.82 19.92 -27.71
CA LEU A 110 3.49 20.56 -28.84
C LEU A 110 4.58 19.64 -29.43
N ARG A 111 5.38 19.00 -28.57
CA ARG A 111 6.39 18.01 -29.01
C ARG A 111 5.77 16.75 -29.63
N ASP A 112 4.60 16.31 -29.17
CA ASP A 112 3.85 15.21 -29.80
C ASP A 112 3.28 15.61 -31.16
N ILE A 113 2.72 16.81 -31.31
CA ILE A 113 2.18 17.33 -32.59
C ILE A 113 3.30 17.47 -33.62
N LEU A 114 4.36 18.22 -33.29
CA LEU A 114 5.52 18.42 -34.17
C LEU A 114 6.23 17.09 -34.47
N GLY A 115 6.32 16.19 -33.48
CA GLY A 115 6.88 14.86 -33.65
C GLY A 115 6.07 13.98 -34.61
N LYS A 116 4.74 13.99 -34.47
CA LYS A 116 3.80 13.30 -35.36
C LYS A 116 3.78 13.88 -36.77
N MET A 117 4.17 15.15 -36.95
CA MET A 117 4.25 15.83 -38.26
C MET A 117 5.60 15.62 -38.96
N PHE A 118 6.72 15.78 -38.25
CA PHE A 118 8.06 15.74 -38.86
C PHE A 118 8.81 14.40 -38.69
N LYS A 119 8.36 13.50 -37.80
CA LYS A 119 9.07 12.25 -37.47
C LYS A 119 8.15 11.03 -37.49
N HIS A 120 7.33 10.92 -38.54
CA HIS A 120 6.27 9.89 -38.70
C HIS A 120 6.68 8.49 -38.22
N LYS A 121 7.81 7.94 -38.71
CA LYS A 121 8.28 6.58 -38.32
C LYS A 121 8.44 6.40 -36.80
N LYS A 122 8.91 7.41 -36.06
CA LYS A 122 9.08 7.33 -34.60
C LYS A 122 7.76 7.42 -33.83
N TYR A 123 6.71 7.97 -34.43
CA TYR A 123 5.40 8.18 -33.80
C TYR A 123 4.28 7.27 -34.37
N ALA A 124 4.62 6.31 -35.23
CA ALA A 124 3.67 5.36 -35.82
C ALA A 124 2.85 4.60 -34.76
N HIS A 125 3.49 4.14 -33.69
CA HIS A 125 2.88 3.43 -32.56
C HIS A 125 1.79 4.21 -31.78
N LEU A 126 1.61 5.52 -32.03
CA LEU A 126 0.55 6.35 -31.43
C LEU A 126 -0.57 6.69 -32.41
N ARG A 127 -0.57 6.08 -33.58
CA ARG A 127 -1.56 6.28 -34.64
C ARG A 127 -2.17 4.94 -35.02
N ALA A 128 -3.35 4.98 -35.64
CA ALA A 128 -3.80 3.83 -36.40
C ALA A 128 -2.90 3.67 -37.64
N THR A 129 -2.39 2.47 -37.86
CA THR A 129 -1.58 2.10 -39.03
C THR A 129 -2.16 0.82 -39.60
N GLU A 130 -2.39 0.79 -40.92
CA GLU A 130 -2.84 -0.41 -41.65
C GLU A 130 -4.17 -1.00 -41.10
N GLY A 131 -5.06 -0.14 -40.58
CA GLY A 131 -6.33 -0.54 -39.97
C GLY A 131 -6.24 -0.98 -38.51
N TYR A 132 -5.04 -1.24 -37.98
CA TYR A 132 -4.83 -1.58 -36.57
C TYR A 132 -4.90 -0.34 -35.68
N ALA A 133 -5.64 -0.44 -34.58
CA ALA A 133 -5.59 0.55 -33.50
C ALA A 133 -4.24 0.46 -32.76
N PRO A 134 -3.69 1.58 -32.26
CA PRO A 134 -2.46 1.55 -31.47
C PRO A 134 -2.68 0.78 -30.17
N LEU A 135 -1.68 -0.02 -29.77
CA LEU A 135 -1.72 -0.84 -28.54
C LEU A 135 -1.95 -0.03 -27.26
N VAL A 136 -1.59 1.25 -27.26
CA VAL A 136 -1.83 2.17 -26.14
C VAL A 136 -2.35 3.50 -26.69
N SER A 137 -3.38 4.05 -26.03
CA SER A 137 -3.89 5.39 -26.32
C SER A 137 -2.78 6.45 -26.21
N ASP A 138 -2.82 7.42 -27.13
CA ASP A 138 -1.95 8.58 -27.11
C ASP A 138 -2.12 9.41 -25.83
N PHE A 139 -3.35 9.50 -25.30
CA PHE A 139 -3.64 10.20 -24.05
C PHE A 139 -3.11 9.42 -22.85
N ASP A 140 -3.42 8.13 -22.76
CA ASP A 140 -3.07 7.31 -21.59
C ASP A 140 -1.55 7.16 -21.43
N SER A 141 -0.82 7.05 -22.55
CA SER A 141 0.65 7.00 -22.52
C SER A 141 1.34 8.36 -22.48
N PHE A 142 0.62 9.49 -22.52
CA PHE A 142 1.21 10.84 -22.49
C PHE A 142 2.11 11.06 -21.27
N TYR A 143 1.60 10.76 -20.07
CA TYR A 143 2.34 10.90 -18.83
C TYR A 143 3.65 10.10 -18.87
N THR A 144 3.56 8.84 -19.32
CA THR A 144 4.71 7.95 -19.47
C THR A 144 5.75 8.56 -20.41
N ARG A 145 5.35 8.95 -21.64
CA ARG A 145 6.25 9.48 -22.68
C ARG A 145 6.87 10.84 -22.36
N ARG A 146 6.14 11.72 -21.66
CA ARG A 146 6.50 13.14 -21.52
C ARG A 146 7.02 13.52 -20.14
N MET A 147 6.59 12.82 -19.09
CA MET A 147 6.97 13.08 -17.71
C MET A 147 7.82 11.94 -17.15
N TYR A 148 7.24 10.74 -17.01
CA TYR A 148 7.90 9.62 -16.34
C TYR A 148 9.27 9.28 -16.94
N MET A 149 9.31 9.09 -18.26
CA MET A 149 10.55 8.74 -18.97
C MET A 149 11.67 9.76 -18.77
N ARG A 150 11.39 11.06 -18.56
CA ARG A 150 12.45 12.06 -18.37
C ARG A 150 13.20 11.92 -17.05
N ILE A 151 12.59 11.34 -16.03
CA ILE A 151 13.13 11.27 -14.66
C ILE A 151 13.17 9.84 -14.09
N ARG A 152 12.97 8.82 -14.94
CA ARG A 152 13.01 7.40 -14.53
C ARG A 152 14.38 6.92 -14.04
N ASP A 153 15.44 7.72 -14.10
CA ASP A 153 16.72 7.48 -13.42
C ASP A 153 16.62 7.64 -11.89
N CYS A 154 15.64 8.43 -11.44
CA CYS A 154 15.29 8.65 -10.04
C CYS A 154 14.39 7.53 -9.47
N TRP A 155 13.89 6.64 -10.35
CA TRP A 155 13.05 5.49 -10.01
C TRP A 155 13.72 4.19 -10.45
N ASN A 156 13.23 3.07 -9.89
CA ASN A 156 13.63 1.71 -10.26
C ASN A 156 15.16 1.57 -10.40
N ARG A 157 15.90 2.11 -9.44
CA ARG A 157 17.36 1.99 -9.36
C ARG A 157 17.68 0.54 -8.98
N PRO A 158 18.32 -0.26 -9.85
CA PRO A 158 18.67 -1.63 -9.50
C PRO A 158 19.69 -1.62 -8.37
N MET A 159 19.56 -2.59 -7.47
CA MET A 159 20.48 -2.80 -6.36
C MET A 159 21.02 -4.23 -6.37
N THR A 160 22.10 -4.46 -5.64
CA THR A 160 22.71 -5.78 -5.42
C THR A 160 23.10 -5.95 -3.96
N GLY A 161 23.29 -7.19 -3.53
CA GLY A 161 23.55 -7.53 -2.13
C GLY A 161 22.35 -7.26 -1.22
N VAL A 162 22.64 -7.01 0.04
CA VAL A 162 21.68 -7.09 1.15
C VAL A 162 20.96 -5.76 1.38
N PRO A 163 19.62 -5.72 1.50
CA PRO A 163 18.83 -4.51 1.74
C PRO A 163 18.82 -4.05 3.22
N GLY A 164 20.00 -3.98 3.83
CA GLY A 164 20.18 -3.62 5.24
C GLY A 164 20.19 -2.09 5.49
N ARG A 165 20.89 -1.68 6.55
CA ARG A 165 21.16 -0.26 6.91
C ARG A 165 21.74 0.56 5.76
N LYS A 166 22.59 -0.07 4.95
CA LYS A 166 23.11 0.45 3.68
C LYS A 166 22.69 -0.45 2.53
N ILE A 167 22.65 0.10 1.32
CA ILE A 167 22.42 -0.63 0.06
C ILE A 167 23.50 -0.31 -0.97
N LYS A 168 23.74 -1.27 -1.89
CA LYS A 168 24.60 -1.08 -3.06
C LYS A 168 23.74 -0.94 -4.30
N ILE A 169 23.66 0.28 -4.83
CA ILE A 169 22.94 0.60 -6.08
C ILE A 169 23.87 0.34 -7.26
N LEU A 170 23.40 -0.36 -8.29
CA LEU A 170 24.16 -0.50 -9.54
C LEU A 170 24.08 0.81 -10.33
N GLU A 171 25.22 1.39 -10.66
CA GLU A 171 25.26 2.64 -11.40
C GLU A 171 24.82 2.42 -12.86
N ARG A 172 23.96 3.33 -13.35
CA ARG A 172 23.46 3.35 -14.73
C ARG A 172 23.74 4.69 -15.37
N GLU A 173 24.20 4.68 -16.62
CA GLU A 173 24.22 5.87 -17.48
C GLU A 173 23.11 5.81 -18.54
N SER A 174 22.74 6.96 -19.09
CA SER A 174 21.85 7.07 -20.26
C SER A 174 22.32 8.19 -21.17
N LYS A 175 22.41 7.89 -22.47
CA LYS A 175 22.84 8.82 -23.53
C LYS A 175 21.68 9.28 -24.41
N ASP A 176 20.45 8.87 -24.09
CA ASP A 176 19.25 9.06 -24.92
C ASP A 176 18.06 9.66 -24.16
N PHE A 177 18.33 10.48 -23.13
CA PHE A 177 17.33 11.09 -22.24
C PHE A 177 16.48 10.04 -21.50
N ASN A 178 17.14 9.03 -20.92
CA ASN A 178 16.51 7.94 -20.18
C ASN A 178 15.51 7.13 -21.04
N GLN A 179 15.77 6.91 -22.33
CA GLN A 179 15.04 5.92 -23.14
C GLN A 179 15.61 4.51 -22.92
N THR A 180 16.94 4.39 -22.83
CA THR A 180 17.69 3.18 -22.45
C THR A 180 18.62 3.48 -21.26
N PHE A 181 19.18 2.43 -20.66
CA PHE A 181 20.21 2.51 -19.62
C PHE A 181 21.27 1.43 -19.87
N SER A 182 22.54 1.78 -19.75
CA SER A 182 23.66 0.82 -19.63
C SER A 182 24.15 0.81 -18.19
N LEU A 183 24.49 -0.37 -17.67
CA LEU A 183 25.20 -0.51 -16.39
C LEU A 183 26.66 -0.13 -16.62
N THR A 184 27.26 0.62 -15.71
CA THR A 184 28.68 1.05 -15.82
C THR A 184 29.65 0.01 -15.25
N GLY A 185 29.13 -1.05 -14.62
CA GLY A 185 29.91 -2.01 -13.82
C GLY A 185 30.26 -1.52 -12.41
N ARG A 186 30.05 -0.23 -12.09
CA ARG A 186 30.31 0.33 -10.76
C ARG A 186 29.09 0.22 -9.85
N THR A 187 29.33 0.25 -8.54
CA THR A 187 28.28 0.31 -7.52
C THR A 187 28.43 1.55 -6.65
N ILE A 188 27.31 2.11 -6.20
CA ILE A 188 27.22 3.23 -5.29
C ILE A 188 26.68 2.69 -3.97
N GLU A 189 27.48 2.73 -2.91
CA GLU A 189 27.00 2.45 -1.57
C GLU A 189 26.26 3.67 -1.01
N ALA A 190 25.10 3.46 -0.42
CA ALA A 190 24.28 4.52 0.15
C ALA A 190 23.53 4.08 1.42
N THR A 191 23.36 4.98 2.38
CA THR A 191 22.51 4.77 3.57
C THR A 191 21.06 4.67 3.13
N ASN A 192 20.37 3.63 3.62
CA ASN A 192 19.08 3.20 3.09
C ASN A 192 17.90 3.81 3.85
N PHE A 193 17.28 4.83 3.29
CA PHE A 193 15.99 5.39 3.72
C PHE A 193 14.84 5.02 2.76
N SER A 194 15.05 3.98 1.93
CA SER A 194 14.22 3.67 0.76
C SER A 194 13.39 2.39 0.89
N SER A 195 13.84 1.43 1.70
CA SER A 195 13.15 0.16 1.94
C SER A 195 12.23 0.21 3.17
N TYR A 196 11.23 -0.67 3.23
CA TYR A 196 10.37 -0.84 4.40
C TYR A 196 10.94 -1.84 5.44
N ASN A 197 12.27 -1.95 5.55
CA ASN A 197 12.98 -2.84 6.48
C ASN A 197 12.93 -2.27 7.92
N TYR A 198 11.72 -2.12 8.48
CA TYR A 198 11.47 -1.34 9.69
C TYR A 198 12.24 -1.85 10.92
N LEU A 199 12.29 -3.16 11.15
CA LEU A 199 13.04 -3.74 12.28
C LEU A 199 14.46 -4.19 11.90
N GLY A 200 14.87 -4.04 10.64
CA GLY A 200 16.23 -4.35 10.21
C GLY A 200 16.51 -5.85 10.00
N PHE A 201 15.50 -6.72 9.92
CA PHE A 201 15.68 -8.17 9.75
C PHE A 201 16.10 -8.62 8.34
N ALA A 202 16.06 -7.74 7.33
CA ALA A 202 16.59 -8.07 6.01
C ALA A 202 18.14 -7.98 5.98
N GLN A 203 18.78 -8.95 6.63
CA GLN A 203 20.23 -9.15 6.76
C GLN A 203 20.61 -10.58 6.33
N ASN A 204 21.89 -10.84 6.09
CA ASN A 204 22.42 -12.15 5.67
C ASN A 204 23.26 -12.84 6.77
N GLU A 205 23.11 -12.39 8.01
CA GLU A 205 23.86 -12.83 9.18
C GLU A 205 22.96 -12.80 10.43
N GLY A 206 23.32 -13.59 11.44
CA GLY A 206 22.59 -13.70 12.71
C GLY A 206 21.40 -14.66 12.65
N TYR A 207 20.71 -14.80 13.80
CA TYR A 207 19.76 -15.89 14.09
C TYR A 207 18.79 -16.25 12.95
N CYS A 208 18.17 -15.27 12.29
CA CYS A 208 17.26 -15.54 11.18
C CYS A 208 17.96 -16.25 10.00
N ALA A 209 19.18 -15.86 9.64
CA ALA A 209 19.94 -16.48 8.55
C ALA A 209 20.38 -17.91 8.93
N ASP A 210 20.88 -18.11 10.16
CA ASP A 210 21.33 -19.41 10.65
C ASP A 210 20.17 -20.44 10.68
N GLN A 211 18.99 -20.00 11.12
CA GLN A 211 17.76 -20.79 11.09
C GLN A 211 17.32 -21.11 9.65
N VAL A 212 17.44 -20.16 8.74
CA VAL A 212 17.11 -20.36 7.32
C VAL A 212 18.05 -21.38 6.66
N GLU A 213 19.35 -21.35 6.93
CA GLU A 213 20.31 -22.34 6.44
C GLU A 213 19.98 -23.74 6.94
N THR A 214 19.58 -23.87 8.22
CA THR A 214 19.12 -25.15 8.79
C THR A 214 17.88 -25.67 8.05
N CYS A 215 16.89 -24.79 7.81
CA CYS A 215 15.66 -25.14 7.10
C CYS A 215 15.88 -25.61 5.65
N VAL A 216 16.91 -25.11 4.95
CA VAL A 216 17.28 -25.59 3.60
C VAL A 216 17.64 -27.08 3.62
N ASN A 217 18.34 -27.54 4.65
CA ASN A 217 18.76 -28.94 4.78
C ASN A 217 17.59 -29.88 5.14
N GLU A 218 16.59 -29.38 5.86
CA GLU A 218 15.42 -30.17 6.31
C GLU A 218 14.28 -30.22 5.27
N TYR A 219 13.94 -29.07 4.67
CA TYR A 219 12.75 -28.90 3.82
C TYR A 219 13.05 -28.55 2.36
N GLY A 220 14.30 -28.20 2.03
CA GLY A 220 14.66 -27.67 0.73
C GLY A 220 14.02 -26.30 0.43
N LEU A 221 13.92 -25.97 -0.86
CA LEU A 221 13.57 -24.61 -1.31
C LEU A 221 12.07 -24.41 -1.61
N SER A 222 11.31 -25.45 -1.95
CA SER A 222 9.90 -25.32 -2.37
C SER A 222 9.18 -26.67 -2.39
N SER A 223 7.90 -26.68 -2.02
CA SER A 223 7.02 -27.85 -2.21
C SER A 223 6.58 -28.05 -3.67
N SER A 224 6.69 -27.00 -4.50
CA SER A 224 6.34 -26.98 -5.92
C SER A 224 4.90 -27.43 -6.25
N SER A 225 3.96 -27.20 -5.32
CA SER A 225 2.53 -27.53 -5.46
C SER A 225 1.66 -26.41 -4.83
N THR A 226 0.33 -26.56 -4.85
CA THR A 226 -0.62 -25.66 -4.17
C THR A 226 -0.89 -26.13 -2.73
N ARG A 227 -1.48 -25.27 -1.88
CA ARG A 227 -1.84 -25.64 -0.50
C ARG A 227 -2.96 -26.68 -0.42
N MET A 228 -3.82 -26.75 -1.43
CA MET A 228 -4.95 -27.70 -1.51
C MET A 228 -4.57 -29.09 -2.03
N GLU A 229 -3.41 -29.22 -2.67
CA GLU A 229 -2.88 -30.48 -3.19
C GLU A 229 -1.76 -31.01 -2.25
N ALA A 230 -0.55 -31.22 -2.76
CA ALA A 230 0.57 -31.81 -2.01
C ALA A 230 1.48 -30.75 -1.33
N GLY A 231 1.22 -29.46 -1.52
CA GLY A 231 2.16 -28.41 -1.12
C GLY A 231 2.15 -28.03 0.37
N THR A 232 1.17 -28.47 1.16
CA THR A 232 1.09 -28.12 2.59
C THR A 232 2.05 -28.97 3.42
N LEU A 233 3.21 -28.40 3.74
CA LEU A 233 4.12 -28.90 4.77
C LEU A 233 3.67 -28.46 6.18
N ASP A 234 4.10 -29.18 7.20
CA ASP A 234 3.90 -28.87 8.62
C ASP A 234 4.42 -27.48 9.03
N ILE A 235 5.58 -27.05 8.50
CA ILE A 235 6.14 -25.70 8.73
C ILE A 235 5.16 -24.57 8.33
N HIS A 236 4.29 -24.79 7.33
CA HIS A 236 3.23 -23.83 6.99
C HIS A 236 2.18 -23.72 8.10
N ARG A 237 1.82 -24.85 8.73
CA ARG A 237 0.83 -24.90 9.82
C ARG A 237 1.41 -24.33 11.12
N ALA A 238 2.70 -24.55 11.36
CA ALA A 238 3.42 -23.90 12.45
C ALA A 238 3.39 -22.37 12.29
N LEU A 239 3.72 -21.84 11.10
CA LEU A 239 3.64 -20.40 10.84
C LEU A 239 2.21 -19.86 10.91
N GLU A 240 1.20 -20.53 10.34
CA GLU A 240 -0.21 -20.12 10.46
C GLU A 240 -0.62 -19.94 11.93
N LYS A 241 -0.23 -20.90 12.80
CA LYS A 241 -0.48 -20.83 14.24
C LYS A 241 0.31 -19.71 14.92
N GLN A 242 1.59 -19.52 14.57
CA GLN A 242 2.44 -18.48 15.14
C GLN A 242 1.91 -17.08 14.76
N VAL A 243 1.50 -16.88 13.51
CA VAL A 243 0.86 -15.64 13.03
C VAL A 243 -0.42 -15.35 13.80
N ALA A 244 -1.31 -16.35 13.97
CA ALA A 244 -2.55 -16.19 14.72
C ALA A 244 -2.28 -15.75 16.18
N GLN A 245 -1.30 -16.38 16.84
CA GLN A 245 -0.85 -16.00 18.19
C GLN A 245 -0.19 -14.61 18.24
N PHE A 246 0.56 -14.23 17.21
CA PHE A 246 1.22 -12.93 17.11
C PHE A 246 0.20 -11.79 17.06
N VAL A 247 -0.85 -11.93 16.23
CA VAL A 247 -1.88 -10.90 16.01
C VAL A 247 -3.12 -11.02 16.92
N GLY A 248 -3.13 -11.99 17.85
CA GLY A 248 -4.23 -12.18 18.79
C GLY A 248 -5.54 -12.72 18.17
N LYS A 249 -5.44 -13.58 17.17
CA LYS A 249 -6.57 -14.22 16.47
C LYS A 249 -6.62 -15.74 16.66
N GLU A 250 -7.76 -16.33 16.33
CA GLU A 250 -8.00 -17.77 16.51
C GLU A 250 -7.22 -18.62 15.51
N ASP A 251 -7.14 -18.15 14.26
CA ASP A 251 -6.54 -18.87 13.15
C ASP A 251 -6.03 -17.87 12.09
N ALA A 252 -5.14 -18.32 11.20
CA ALA A 252 -4.63 -17.53 10.08
C ALA A 252 -4.30 -18.41 8.86
N ILE A 253 -4.26 -17.78 7.69
CA ILE A 253 -3.73 -18.35 6.44
C ILE A 253 -2.56 -17.50 5.94
N VAL A 254 -1.55 -18.16 5.36
CA VAL A 254 -0.38 -17.51 4.75
C VAL A 254 -0.43 -17.61 3.22
N VAL A 255 0.03 -16.56 2.55
CA VAL A 255 0.00 -16.39 1.08
C VAL A 255 1.39 -15.97 0.60
N SER A 256 1.88 -16.60 -0.47
CA SER A 256 3.23 -16.40 -1.04
C SER A 256 3.57 -14.95 -1.42
N MET A 257 2.57 -14.13 -1.76
CA MET A 257 2.73 -12.75 -2.23
C MET A 257 1.86 -11.76 -1.45
N GLY A 258 2.47 -10.68 -0.93
CA GLY A 258 1.76 -9.64 -0.16
C GLY A 258 0.65 -8.90 -0.92
N PHE A 259 0.83 -8.65 -2.23
CA PHE A 259 -0.24 -8.06 -3.06
C PHE A 259 -1.40 -9.05 -3.25
N ALA A 260 -1.10 -10.31 -3.56
CA ALA A 260 -2.09 -11.36 -3.74
C ALA A 260 -2.91 -11.60 -2.46
N THR A 261 -2.29 -11.45 -1.29
CA THR A 261 -2.93 -11.59 0.04
C THR A 261 -4.23 -10.76 0.12
N ASN A 262 -4.21 -9.52 -0.37
CA ASN A 262 -5.42 -8.68 -0.49
C ASN A 262 -6.29 -9.09 -1.69
N SER A 263 -5.70 -9.14 -2.89
CA SER A 263 -6.47 -9.21 -4.14
C SER A 263 -7.19 -10.56 -4.37
N THR A 264 -6.72 -11.63 -3.74
CA THR A 264 -7.32 -12.98 -3.81
C THR A 264 -8.27 -13.28 -2.64
N THR A 265 -8.07 -12.66 -1.48
CA THR A 265 -8.91 -12.86 -0.29
C THR A 265 -10.22 -12.09 -0.35
N ILE A 266 -10.20 -10.82 -0.77
CA ILE A 266 -11.41 -9.98 -0.80
C ILE A 266 -12.54 -10.59 -1.66
N PRO A 267 -12.28 -11.19 -2.85
CA PRO A 267 -13.30 -11.92 -3.62
C PRO A 267 -13.93 -13.13 -2.90
N ALA A 268 -13.22 -13.77 -1.96
CA ALA A 268 -13.77 -14.83 -1.13
C ALA A 268 -14.61 -14.28 0.05
N LEU A 269 -14.28 -13.09 0.56
CA LEU A 269 -15.00 -12.45 1.67
C LEU A 269 -16.29 -11.73 1.26
N VAL A 270 -16.37 -11.13 0.07
CA VAL A 270 -17.53 -10.35 -0.40
C VAL A 270 -17.89 -10.69 -1.85
N ASN A 271 -19.16 -10.51 -2.21
CA ASN A 271 -19.67 -10.84 -3.55
C ASN A 271 -20.87 -9.96 -3.95
N LYS A 272 -21.49 -10.26 -5.10
CA LYS A 272 -22.70 -9.57 -5.59
C LYS A 272 -23.82 -9.52 -4.52
N GLY A 273 -24.20 -8.30 -4.15
CA GLY A 273 -25.17 -7.98 -3.10
C GLY A 273 -24.55 -7.64 -1.74
N CYS A 274 -23.21 -7.65 -1.64
CA CYS A 274 -22.45 -7.03 -0.54
C CYS A 274 -22.08 -5.58 -0.89
N LEU A 275 -21.81 -4.79 0.14
CA LEU A 275 -21.24 -3.45 0.06
C LEU A 275 -19.82 -3.46 0.64
N VAL A 276 -18.88 -2.87 -0.08
CA VAL A 276 -17.57 -2.47 0.45
C VAL A 276 -17.55 -0.96 0.59
N ILE A 277 -17.13 -0.47 1.76
CA ILE A 277 -16.82 0.93 2.02
C ILE A 277 -15.30 1.03 2.20
N SER A 278 -14.64 1.69 1.26
CA SER A 278 -13.17 1.81 1.22
C SER A 278 -12.74 3.21 1.65
N ASP A 279 -11.64 3.33 2.39
CA ASP A 279 -10.90 4.60 2.48
C ASP A 279 -10.44 5.00 1.07
N GLU A 280 -10.37 6.31 0.80
CA GLU A 280 -9.98 6.83 -0.52
C GLU A 280 -8.50 6.59 -0.88
N LEU A 281 -7.64 6.36 0.11
CA LEU A 281 -6.20 6.11 -0.09
C LEU A 281 -5.81 4.64 0.03
N ASN A 282 -6.77 3.72 0.23
CA ASN A 282 -6.52 2.29 0.34
C ASN A 282 -5.67 1.74 -0.83
N HIS A 283 -4.71 0.90 -0.48
CA HIS A 283 -3.73 0.35 -1.40
C HIS A 283 -4.34 -0.36 -2.62
N SER A 284 -3.64 -0.27 -3.74
CA SER A 284 -4.07 -0.82 -5.04
C SER A 284 -4.51 -2.29 -4.97
N SER A 285 -3.88 -3.13 -4.14
CA SER A 285 -4.27 -4.53 -3.96
C SER A 285 -5.68 -4.71 -3.40
N ILE A 286 -6.11 -3.84 -2.48
CA ILE A 286 -7.48 -3.79 -1.96
C ILE A 286 -8.42 -3.42 -3.11
N ILE A 287 -8.11 -2.36 -3.85
CA ILE A 287 -8.93 -1.90 -4.99
C ILE A 287 -9.10 -3.01 -6.04
N PHE A 288 -8.04 -3.78 -6.34
CA PHE A 288 -8.11 -4.92 -7.25
C PHE A 288 -8.99 -6.05 -6.70
N GLY A 289 -8.81 -6.46 -5.43
CA GLY A 289 -9.65 -7.49 -4.81
C GLY A 289 -11.13 -7.11 -4.73
N VAL A 290 -11.43 -5.86 -4.38
CA VAL A 290 -12.80 -5.34 -4.36
C VAL A 290 -13.41 -5.35 -5.78
N ARG A 291 -12.67 -4.97 -6.81
CA ARG A 291 -13.14 -5.04 -8.21
C ARG A 291 -13.44 -6.47 -8.66
N LEU A 292 -12.55 -7.42 -8.32
CA LEU A 292 -12.73 -8.85 -8.64
C LEU A 292 -13.96 -9.45 -7.95
N SER A 293 -14.29 -9.02 -6.73
CA SER A 293 -15.44 -9.51 -5.96
C SER A 293 -16.82 -9.26 -6.60
N GLY A 294 -16.93 -8.23 -7.45
CA GLY A 294 -18.22 -7.75 -7.96
C GLY A 294 -19.19 -7.20 -6.90
N ALA A 295 -18.71 -6.91 -5.68
CA ALA A 295 -19.46 -6.18 -4.66
C ALA A 295 -19.75 -4.73 -5.10
N SER A 296 -20.75 -4.10 -4.49
CA SER A 296 -20.95 -2.66 -4.65
C SER A 296 -19.91 -1.90 -3.84
N VAL A 297 -19.44 -0.76 -4.35
CA VAL A 297 -18.40 0.04 -3.68
C VAL A 297 -18.94 1.43 -3.31
N ARG A 298 -18.54 1.90 -2.14
CA ARG A 298 -18.53 3.32 -1.75
C ARG A 298 -17.13 3.67 -1.25
N VAL A 299 -16.79 4.94 -1.35
CA VAL A 299 -15.54 5.51 -0.86
C VAL A 299 -15.90 6.60 0.14
N PHE A 300 -15.15 6.69 1.24
CA PHE A 300 -15.21 7.81 2.19
C PHE A 300 -13.85 8.51 2.22
N LYS A 301 -13.85 9.79 2.58
CA LYS A 301 -12.62 10.60 2.65
C LYS A 301 -11.62 10.03 3.66
N HIS A 302 -10.34 10.21 3.37
CA HIS A 302 -9.24 9.60 4.09
C HIS A 302 -9.33 9.81 5.60
N ASN A 303 -9.37 8.71 6.37
CA ASN A 303 -9.45 8.67 7.83
C ASN A 303 -10.61 9.50 8.45
N ASN A 304 -11.60 9.91 7.65
CA ASN A 304 -12.63 10.86 8.05
C ASN A 304 -13.89 10.13 8.54
N MET A 305 -14.01 10.01 9.86
CA MET A 305 -15.09 9.27 10.51
C MET A 305 -16.48 9.93 10.36
N VAL A 306 -16.53 11.25 10.14
CA VAL A 306 -17.78 11.97 9.86
C VAL A 306 -18.29 11.64 8.45
N ASP A 307 -17.41 11.64 7.46
CA ASP A 307 -17.71 11.26 6.08
C ASP A 307 -18.10 9.78 6.01
N LEU A 308 -17.38 8.88 6.70
CA LEU A 308 -17.74 7.47 6.84
C LEU A 308 -19.13 7.28 7.46
N LYS A 309 -19.47 8.01 8.53
CA LYS A 309 -20.81 7.96 9.15
C LYS A 309 -21.90 8.38 8.18
N ASN A 310 -21.67 9.41 7.36
CA ASN A 310 -22.61 9.85 6.33
C ASN A 310 -22.79 8.79 5.23
N VAL A 311 -21.68 8.22 4.72
CA VAL A 311 -21.69 7.14 3.72
C VAL A 311 -22.40 5.88 4.23
N LEU A 312 -22.18 5.50 5.50
CA LEU A 312 -22.89 4.41 6.16
C LEU A 312 -24.40 4.66 6.21
N ARG A 313 -24.83 5.84 6.69
CA ARG A 313 -26.26 6.20 6.78
C ARG A 313 -26.94 6.21 5.41
N GLU A 314 -26.30 6.80 4.40
CA GLU A 314 -26.84 6.79 3.03
C GLU A 314 -26.93 5.37 2.48
N ALA A 315 -25.83 4.61 2.51
CA ALA A 315 -25.79 3.30 1.89
C ALA A 315 -26.70 2.27 2.58
N ILE A 316 -26.84 2.32 3.92
CA ILE A 316 -27.75 1.45 4.67
C ILE A 316 -29.22 1.82 4.38
N SER A 317 -29.57 3.11 4.40
CA SER A 317 -30.96 3.54 4.15
C SER A 317 -31.44 3.29 2.70
N GLN A 318 -30.53 3.38 1.72
CA GLN A 318 -30.85 3.14 0.31
C GLN A 318 -30.83 1.65 -0.08
N GLY A 319 -30.10 0.81 0.65
CA GLY A 319 -29.91 -0.61 0.31
C GLY A 319 -29.18 -0.85 -1.02
N GLN A 320 -29.34 -2.06 -1.56
CA GLN A 320 -28.71 -2.49 -2.80
C GLN A 320 -29.21 -1.69 -4.03
N PRO A 321 -28.32 -1.21 -4.92
CA PRO A 321 -28.70 -0.47 -6.12
C PRO A 321 -29.80 -1.15 -6.94
N ARG A 322 -30.74 -0.34 -7.45
CA ARG A 322 -31.94 -0.74 -8.25
C ARG A 322 -32.99 -1.59 -7.51
N THR A 323 -32.61 -2.35 -6.48
CA THR A 323 -33.52 -3.28 -5.79
C THR A 323 -33.96 -2.80 -4.40
N HIS A 324 -33.21 -1.86 -3.81
CA HIS A 324 -33.40 -1.34 -2.45
C HIS A 324 -33.46 -2.41 -1.35
N ARG A 325 -33.00 -3.64 -1.66
CA ARG A 325 -32.93 -4.74 -0.70
C ARG A 325 -31.81 -4.49 0.33
N PRO A 326 -31.94 -4.95 1.58
CA PRO A 326 -30.85 -4.92 2.55
C PRO A 326 -29.57 -5.56 1.98
N TRP A 327 -28.41 -5.03 2.38
CA TRP A 327 -27.11 -5.59 2.01
C TRP A 327 -26.91 -6.97 2.64
N LYS A 328 -26.32 -7.92 1.89
CA LYS A 328 -25.95 -9.24 2.44
C LYS A 328 -24.87 -9.13 3.52
N LYS A 329 -23.87 -8.31 3.25
CA LYS A 329 -22.75 -7.96 4.14
C LYS A 329 -22.32 -6.52 3.82
N ILE A 330 -21.90 -5.79 4.85
CA ILE A 330 -21.21 -4.50 4.73
C ILE A 330 -19.80 -4.70 5.29
N LEU A 331 -18.78 -4.44 4.47
CA LEU A 331 -17.37 -4.54 4.84
C LEU A 331 -16.73 -3.16 4.71
N VAL A 332 -16.20 -2.63 5.81
CA VAL A 332 -15.35 -1.44 5.82
C VAL A 332 -13.90 -1.89 5.76
N ILE A 333 -13.10 -1.31 4.85
CA ILE A 333 -11.69 -1.65 4.66
C ILE A 333 -10.83 -0.39 4.86
N VAL A 334 -9.78 -0.51 5.68
CA VAL A 334 -8.81 0.56 6.01
C VAL A 334 -7.39 -0.01 6.11
N GLU A 335 -6.36 0.82 5.94
CA GLU A 335 -4.98 0.51 6.34
C GLU A 335 -4.74 0.93 7.81
N GLY A 336 -3.92 0.17 8.54
CA GLY A 336 -3.50 0.50 9.91
C GLY A 336 -2.54 1.70 9.94
N LEU A 337 -1.58 1.70 9.00
CA LEU A 337 -0.65 2.80 8.71
C LEU A 337 -0.60 2.99 7.19
N TYR A 338 -0.96 4.18 6.69
CA TYR A 338 -1.09 4.42 5.26
C TYR A 338 0.26 4.65 4.58
N SER A 339 0.51 3.87 3.54
CA SER A 339 1.84 3.70 2.92
C SER A 339 2.50 4.94 2.29
N MET A 340 1.74 5.97 1.90
CA MET A 340 2.28 7.20 1.28
C MET A 340 2.19 8.42 2.19
N GLU A 341 1.18 8.50 3.05
CA GLU A 341 0.88 9.61 3.95
C GLU A 341 1.57 9.48 5.30
N GLY A 342 1.80 8.25 5.77
CA GLY A 342 2.30 8.00 7.12
C GLY A 342 1.26 8.26 8.22
N SER A 343 -0.02 8.42 7.88
CA SER A 343 -1.15 8.55 8.81
C SER A 343 -1.53 7.20 9.40
N ILE A 344 -2.03 7.20 10.63
CA ILE A 344 -2.52 6.04 11.38
C ILE A 344 -4.04 6.12 11.44
N VAL A 345 -4.74 5.01 11.17
CA VAL A 345 -6.21 5.03 11.19
C VAL A 345 -6.74 5.32 12.59
N ASN A 346 -7.79 6.16 12.70
CA ASN A 346 -8.53 6.37 13.95
C ASN A 346 -9.39 5.15 14.29
N LEU A 347 -8.72 4.05 14.69
CA LEU A 347 -9.35 2.79 15.07
C LEU A 347 -10.35 2.93 16.24
N PRO A 348 -10.10 3.73 17.30
CA PRO A 348 -11.05 3.90 18.39
C PRO A 348 -12.43 4.42 17.92
N GLU A 349 -12.47 5.42 17.05
CA GLU A 349 -13.72 5.97 16.52
C GLU A 349 -14.36 5.05 15.48
N LEU A 350 -13.54 4.43 14.61
CA LEU A 350 -14.00 3.42 13.66
C LEU A 350 -14.72 2.25 14.34
N LEU A 351 -14.24 1.81 15.51
CA LEU A 351 -14.90 0.78 16.31
C LEU A 351 -16.19 1.26 17.00
N LYS A 352 -16.35 2.55 17.30
CA LYS A 352 -17.65 3.10 17.74
C LYS A 352 -18.67 3.00 16.60
N LEU A 353 -18.28 3.41 15.39
CA LEU A 353 -19.12 3.28 14.19
C LEU A 353 -19.43 1.81 13.87
N LYS A 354 -18.48 0.88 14.05
CA LYS A 354 -18.72 -0.56 13.92
C LYS A 354 -19.81 -1.04 14.88
N ARG A 355 -19.79 -0.58 16.13
CA ARG A 355 -20.82 -0.90 17.14
C ARG A 355 -22.18 -0.28 16.83
N GLU A 356 -22.23 0.93 16.25
CA GLU A 356 -23.45 1.63 15.85
C GLU A 356 -24.10 0.99 14.60
N TYR A 357 -23.32 0.77 13.53
CA TYR A 357 -23.82 0.37 12.20
C TYR A 357 -23.65 -1.13 11.86
N LYS A 358 -23.06 -1.93 12.75
CA LYS A 358 -22.94 -3.40 12.65
C LYS A 358 -22.27 -3.92 11.36
N PHE A 359 -21.23 -3.24 10.89
CA PHE A 359 -20.43 -3.69 9.75
C PHE A 359 -19.28 -4.65 10.15
N TYR A 360 -18.76 -5.39 9.17
CA TYR A 360 -17.47 -6.08 9.27
C TYR A 360 -16.34 -5.11 8.94
N LEU A 361 -15.19 -5.28 9.57
CA LEU A 361 -14.00 -4.45 9.49
C LEU A 361 -12.80 -5.31 9.07
N TYR A 362 -12.15 -4.86 8.00
CA TYR A 362 -10.89 -5.40 7.50
C TYR A 362 -9.81 -4.34 7.71
N VAL A 363 -8.76 -4.67 8.45
CA VAL A 363 -7.60 -3.78 8.64
C VAL A 363 -6.39 -4.39 7.94
N ASP A 364 -5.84 -3.66 6.98
CA ASP A 364 -4.55 -3.94 6.36
C ASP A 364 -3.44 -3.38 7.26
N GLU A 365 -2.87 -4.25 8.10
CA GLU A 365 -1.76 -3.96 8.99
C GLU A 365 -0.39 -3.97 8.26
N ALA A 366 -0.33 -4.03 6.93
CA ALA A 366 0.91 -4.33 6.20
C ALA A 366 2.04 -3.31 6.41
N HIS A 367 1.78 -2.11 6.92
CA HIS A 367 2.80 -1.13 7.32
C HIS A 367 2.95 -0.95 8.83
N SER A 368 1.94 -1.34 9.61
CA SER A 368 1.88 -1.14 11.05
C SER A 368 2.34 -2.37 11.83
N ILE A 369 2.14 -3.60 11.32
CA ILE A 369 2.59 -4.82 11.98
C ILE A 369 4.13 -4.82 12.13
N GLY A 370 4.63 -5.10 13.33
CA GLY A 370 6.04 -4.98 13.72
C GLY A 370 6.58 -3.55 13.79
N ALA A 371 5.82 -2.53 13.37
CA ALA A 371 6.29 -1.16 13.22
C ALA A 371 5.58 -0.16 14.15
N LEU A 372 4.37 -0.48 14.60
CA LEU A 372 3.58 0.26 15.58
C LEU A 372 3.17 -0.66 16.75
N GLY A 373 2.92 -0.02 17.89
CA GLY A 373 2.61 -0.71 19.15
C GLY A 373 3.86 -1.01 19.97
N GLU A 374 3.69 -1.24 21.28
CA GLU A 374 4.81 -1.49 22.21
C GLU A 374 5.42 -2.88 22.03
N HIS A 375 4.65 -3.81 21.47
CA HIS A 375 5.02 -5.21 21.19
C HIS A 375 5.13 -5.49 19.68
N GLY A 376 5.04 -4.45 18.84
CA GLY A 376 4.98 -4.58 17.39
C GLY A 376 3.67 -5.23 16.89
N GLY A 377 2.60 -5.19 17.69
CA GLY A 377 1.33 -5.84 17.36
C GLY A 377 0.45 -5.09 16.36
N GLY A 378 0.91 -3.99 15.76
CA GLY A 378 0.17 -3.23 14.76
C GLY A 378 -0.68 -2.11 15.36
N VAL A 379 -1.70 -1.64 14.61
CA VAL A 379 -2.53 -0.52 15.06
C VAL A 379 -3.44 -0.91 16.24
N CYS A 380 -3.77 -2.19 16.40
CA CYS A 380 -4.45 -2.68 17.60
C CYS A 380 -3.60 -2.47 18.87
N ASP A 381 -2.33 -2.88 18.84
CA ASP A 381 -1.37 -2.71 19.95
C ASP A 381 -1.04 -1.23 20.20
N PHE A 382 -0.91 -0.42 19.15
CA PHE A 382 -0.71 1.03 19.24
C PHE A 382 -1.79 1.76 20.06
N TYR A 383 -3.05 1.33 19.96
CA TYR A 383 -4.17 1.91 20.74
C TYR A 383 -4.53 1.11 22.00
N GLY A 384 -3.83 0.02 22.33
CA GLY A 384 -4.23 -0.89 23.42
C GLY A 384 -5.58 -1.58 23.19
N ILE A 385 -5.99 -1.75 21.92
CA ILE A 385 -7.28 -2.32 21.52
C ILE A 385 -7.14 -3.82 21.34
N ASN A 386 -8.08 -4.58 21.91
CA ASN A 386 -8.11 -6.04 21.73
C ASN A 386 -8.38 -6.41 20.24
N PRO A 387 -7.50 -7.18 19.57
CA PRO A 387 -7.65 -7.62 18.18
C PRO A 387 -8.98 -8.32 17.86
N LYS A 388 -9.68 -8.88 18.86
CA LYS A 388 -11.03 -9.47 18.71
C LYS A 388 -12.08 -8.47 18.19
N HIS A 389 -11.87 -7.16 18.29
CA HIS A 389 -12.81 -6.16 17.78
C HIS A 389 -12.69 -5.87 16.27
N VAL A 390 -11.63 -6.36 15.62
CA VAL A 390 -11.42 -6.32 14.17
C VAL A 390 -11.73 -7.70 13.61
N ASP A 391 -12.56 -7.85 12.58
CA ASP A 391 -12.99 -9.18 12.10
C ASP A 391 -11.87 -9.85 11.29
N ILE A 392 -11.17 -9.08 10.44
CA ILE A 392 -10.04 -9.56 9.62
C ILE A 392 -8.83 -8.64 9.78
N LEU A 393 -7.70 -9.23 10.17
CA LEU A 393 -6.38 -8.60 10.15
C LEU A 393 -5.57 -9.17 8.99
N MET A 394 -5.18 -8.31 8.05
CA MET A 394 -4.28 -8.65 6.95
C MET A 394 -2.89 -8.07 7.22
N GLY A 395 -1.83 -8.74 6.80
CA GLY A 395 -0.49 -8.14 6.83
C GLY A 395 0.45 -8.71 5.78
N THR A 396 1.66 -8.16 5.73
CA THR A 396 2.72 -8.63 4.83
C THR A 396 4.00 -8.94 5.60
N PHE A 397 4.73 -9.94 5.12
CA PHE A 397 6.06 -10.29 5.60
C PHE A 397 7.18 -9.51 4.88
N THR A 398 6.84 -8.79 3.80
CA THR A 398 7.78 -8.02 2.94
C THR A 398 8.38 -6.75 3.55
N LYS A 399 8.11 -6.46 4.82
CA LYS A 399 8.48 -5.19 5.48
C LYS A 399 9.19 -5.43 6.80
N SER A 400 8.49 -5.32 7.92
CA SER A 400 9.06 -5.45 9.27
C SER A 400 9.82 -6.77 9.48
N PHE A 401 9.32 -7.86 8.91
CA PHE A 401 9.90 -9.22 9.02
C PHE A 401 11.03 -9.53 8.01
N GLY A 402 11.31 -8.62 7.07
CA GLY A 402 12.42 -8.77 6.10
C GLY A 402 12.30 -9.94 5.11
N ALA A 403 11.09 -10.47 4.88
CA ALA A 403 10.85 -11.72 4.14
C ALA A 403 9.99 -11.51 2.88
N ALA A 404 9.17 -12.49 2.50
CA ALA A 404 8.21 -12.41 1.41
C ALA A 404 6.82 -12.97 1.78
N GLY A 405 5.79 -12.54 1.06
CA GLY A 405 4.41 -12.97 1.28
C GLY A 405 3.60 -12.13 2.27
N GLY A 406 2.52 -12.71 2.78
CA GLY A 406 1.61 -12.09 3.73
C GLY A 406 0.64 -13.07 4.37
N TYR A 407 -0.25 -12.55 5.20
CA TYR A 407 -1.23 -13.34 5.94
C TYR A 407 -2.61 -12.69 5.98
N ILE A 408 -3.61 -13.52 6.27
CA ILE A 408 -4.94 -13.13 6.71
C ILE A 408 -5.21 -13.87 8.01
N ALA A 409 -5.64 -13.17 9.05
CA ALA A 409 -5.99 -13.73 10.34
C ALA A 409 -7.37 -13.26 10.79
N GLY A 410 -8.08 -14.11 11.52
CA GLY A 410 -9.45 -13.83 11.97
C GLY A 410 -10.02 -14.99 12.78
N ASP A 411 -11.34 -15.07 12.80
CA ASP A 411 -12.07 -16.12 13.51
C ASP A 411 -11.97 -17.43 12.72
N LYS A 412 -11.87 -18.56 13.43
CA LYS A 412 -11.52 -19.86 12.83
C LYS A 412 -12.46 -20.28 11.71
N ALA A 413 -13.77 -20.10 11.90
CA ALA A 413 -14.78 -20.43 10.90
C ALA A 413 -14.60 -19.63 9.58
N VAL A 414 -14.06 -18.41 9.65
CA VAL A 414 -13.77 -17.62 8.45
C VAL A 414 -12.48 -18.12 7.77
N MET A 415 -11.45 -18.46 8.55
CA MET A 415 -10.20 -18.98 7.97
C MET A 415 -10.41 -20.35 7.31
N ASP A 416 -11.19 -21.24 7.92
CA ASP A 416 -11.54 -22.54 7.33
C ASP A 416 -12.37 -22.38 6.04
N HIS A 417 -13.26 -21.40 5.96
CA HIS A 417 -13.94 -21.06 4.70
C HIS A 417 -12.97 -20.52 3.64
N LEU A 418 -12.04 -19.64 4.02
CA LEU A 418 -11.04 -19.07 3.10
C LEU A 418 -10.10 -20.14 2.55
N ARG A 419 -9.70 -21.15 3.34
CA ARG A 419 -8.89 -22.28 2.84
C ARG A 419 -9.53 -23.02 1.66
N LEU A 420 -10.86 -23.05 1.58
CA LEU A 420 -11.61 -23.71 0.50
C LEU A 420 -11.92 -22.81 -0.71
N THR A 421 -11.82 -21.48 -0.57
CA THR A 421 -12.39 -20.51 -1.53
C THR A 421 -11.44 -19.40 -1.97
N ASN A 422 -10.32 -19.21 -1.27
CA ASN A 422 -9.33 -18.18 -1.58
C ASN A 422 -8.46 -18.62 -2.76
N HIS A 423 -8.45 -17.85 -3.84
CA HIS A 423 -7.70 -18.19 -5.05
C HIS A 423 -6.19 -18.43 -4.82
N ALA A 424 -5.56 -17.73 -3.86
CA ALA A 424 -4.15 -17.98 -3.54
C ALA A 424 -3.94 -19.29 -2.77
N PHE A 425 -4.90 -19.70 -1.94
CA PHE A 425 -4.80 -20.97 -1.21
C PHE A 425 -5.10 -22.16 -2.14
N THR A 426 -6.04 -22.01 -3.06
CA THR A 426 -6.46 -23.08 -3.99
C THR A 426 -5.56 -23.24 -5.20
N TYR A 427 -5.03 -22.15 -5.78
CA TYR A 427 -4.41 -22.18 -7.12
C TYR A 427 -2.99 -21.60 -7.21
N ALA A 428 -2.50 -20.89 -6.20
CA ALA A 428 -1.14 -20.33 -6.22
C ALA A 428 -0.12 -21.27 -5.57
N GLU A 429 1.15 -21.01 -5.87
CA GLU A 429 2.27 -21.69 -5.25
C GLU A 429 2.29 -21.50 -3.72
N THR A 430 2.75 -22.50 -2.97
CA THR A 430 2.94 -22.32 -1.54
C THR A 430 4.07 -21.34 -1.24
N MET A 431 4.05 -20.76 -0.04
CA MET A 431 5.21 -20.03 0.46
C MET A 431 6.40 -20.99 0.60
N SER A 432 7.59 -20.53 0.23
CA SER A 432 8.81 -21.34 0.33
C SER A 432 9.19 -21.59 1.80
N PRO A 433 9.66 -22.80 2.18
CA PRO A 433 10.10 -23.10 3.55
C PRO A 433 11.13 -22.11 4.10
N VAL A 434 12.10 -21.68 3.28
CA VAL A 434 13.14 -20.73 3.72
C VAL A 434 12.55 -19.35 4.05
N ILE A 435 11.51 -18.94 3.33
CA ILE A 435 10.77 -17.69 3.61
C ILE A 435 9.93 -17.84 4.87
N ILE A 436 9.30 -19.01 5.05
CA ILE A 436 8.55 -19.33 6.27
C ILE A 436 9.48 -19.25 7.49
N GLN A 437 10.67 -19.85 7.43
CA GLN A 437 11.61 -19.83 8.55
C GLN A 437 12.12 -18.43 8.89
N GLN A 438 12.41 -17.59 7.88
CA GLN A 438 12.75 -16.17 8.09
C GLN A 438 11.63 -15.43 8.87
N VAL A 439 10.35 -15.69 8.52
CA VAL A 439 9.21 -15.08 9.23
C VAL A 439 9.06 -15.64 10.64
N SER A 440 9.13 -16.95 10.81
CA SER A 440 9.03 -17.60 12.12
C SER A 440 10.13 -17.12 13.08
N ALA A 441 11.38 -17.02 12.60
CA ALA A 441 12.51 -16.55 13.39
C ALA A 441 12.39 -15.06 13.75
N SER A 442 12.05 -14.19 12.80
CA SER A 442 11.85 -12.77 13.09
C SER A 442 10.65 -12.51 14.01
N MET A 443 9.56 -13.27 13.88
CA MET A 443 8.44 -13.25 14.84
C MET A 443 8.86 -13.72 16.24
N ALA A 444 9.72 -14.74 16.34
CA ALA A 444 10.24 -15.21 17.63
C ALA A 444 11.08 -14.14 18.33
N ILE A 445 11.99 -13.48 17.61
CA ILE A 445 12.80 -12.35 18.14
C ILE A 445 11.89 -11.21 18.60
N ILE A 446 10.90 -10.80 17.80
CA ILE A 446 9.95 -9.73 18.18
C ILE A 446 9.21 -10.07 19.48
N ARG A 447 8.91 -11.35 19.70
CA ARG A 447 8.21 -11.85 20.90
C ARG A 447 9.13 -12.20 22.07
N GLY A 448 10.46 -12.04 21.95
CA GLY A 448 11.45 -12.48 22.94
C GLY A 448 11.50 -14.01 23.15
N GLN A 449 10.99 -14.78 22.18
CA GLN A 449 10.92 -16.25 22.24
C GLN A 449 12.25 -16.92 21.89
N ASP A 450 13.18 -16.17 21.31
CA ASP A 450 14.60 -16.49 21.15
C ASP A 450 15.39 -16.36 22.48
N GLY A 451 14.76 -15.84 23.53
CA GLY A 451 15.38 -15.59 24.83
C GLY A 451 16.13 -14.26 24.94
N THR A 452 16.02 -13.37 23.94
CA THR A 452 16.68 -12.06 23.95
C THR A 452 15.70 -10.90 24.11
N GLN A 453 16.22 -9.68 24.20
CA GLN A 453 15.44 -8.43 24.16
C GLN A 453 15.55 -7.71 22.81
N ASP A 454 16.20 -8.31 21.80
CA ASP A 454 16.51 -7.66 20.51
C ASP A 454 15.24 -7.16 19.80
N GLY A 455 14.14 -7.93 19.85
CA GLY A 455 12.85 -7.51 19.31
C GLY A 455 12.29 -6.23 19.95
N ALA A 456 12.27 -6.17 21.28
CA ALA A 456 11.79 -5.02 22.04
C ALA A 456 12.70 -3.79 21.86
N ASP A 457 14.00 -4.00 21.82
CA ASP A 457 15.00 -2.95 21.57
C ASP A 457 14.88 -2.38 20.16
N ARG A 458 14.63 -3.21 19.13
CA ARG A 458 14.37 -2.76 17.75
C ARG A 458 13.09 -1.94 17.66
N ILE A 459 12.00 -2.37 18.28
CA ILE A 459 10.72 -1.63 18.29
C ILE A 459 10.90 -0.26 18.96
N ARG A 460 11.55 -0.22 20.12
CA ARG A 460 11.86 1.04 20.84
C ARG A 460 12.73 1.96 19.98
N THR A 461 13.81 1.44 19.41
CA THR A 461 14.74 2.19 18.56
C THR A 461 14.05 2.75 17.32
N LEU A 462 13.21 1.96 16.63
CA LEU A 462 12.42 2.42 15.49
C LEU A 462 11.51 3.59 15.87
N ALA A 463 10.79 3.49 16.99
CA ALA A 463 9.87 4.52 17.45
C ALA A 463 10.59 5.80 17.90
N GLU A 464 11.77 5.70 18.50
CA GLU A 464 12.63 6.83 18.87
C GLU A 464 13.23 7.53 17.63
N ASN A 465 13.82 6.75 16.72
CA ASN A 465 14.38 7.24 15.46
C ASN A 465 13.32 7.96 14.61
N SER A 466 12.10 7.41 14.53
CA SER A 466 11.01 7.97 13.73
C SER A 466 10.51 9.31 14.29
N ARG A 467 10.30 9.40 15.61
CA ARG A 467 9.95 10.67 16.27
C ARG A 467 11.06 11.71 16.11
N TYR A 468 12.33 11.31 16.30
CA TYR A 468 13.46 12.22 16.15
C TYR A 468 13.56 12.81 14.75
N PHE A 469 13.58 11.96 13.72
CA PHE A 469 13.74 12.39 12.33
C PHE A 469 12.58 13.27 11.85
N ALA A 470 11.33 12.89 12.17
CA ALA A 470 10.16 13.71 11.84
C ALA A 470 10.18 15.08 12.55
N SER A 471 10.56 15.11 13.84
CA SER A 471 10.66 16.36 14.60
C SER A 471 11.76 17.28 14.06
N ALA A 472 12.94 16.73 13.75
CA ALA A 472 14.06 17.50 13.20
C ALA A 472 13.72 18.14 11.85
N LEU A 473 13.11 17.39 10.93
CA LEU A 473 12.68 17.94 9.63
C LEU A 473 11.61 19.04 9.79
N ARG A 474 10.65 18.87 10.73
CA ARG A 474 9.64 19.91 11.00
C ARG A 474 10.27 21.20 11.56
N LYS A 475 11.24 21.09 12.48
CA LYS A 475 11.98 22.24 13.05
C LYS A 475 12.81 22.99 12.00
N LEU A 476 13.39 22.27 11.03
CA LEU A 476 14.08 22.85 9.87
C LEU A 476 13.13 23.58 8.88
N GLY A 477 11.82 23.57 9.13
CA GLY A 477 10.82 24.31 8.35
C GLY A 477 10.26 23.57 7.14
N PHE A 478 10.52 22.27 7.01
CA PHE A 478 9.90 21.43 5.96
C PHE A 478 8.43 21.14 6.26
N ILE A 479 7.63 20.97 5.20
CA ILE A 479 6.29 20.38 5.30
C ILE A 479 6.44 18.86 5.28
N VAL A 480 6.08 18.23 6.40
CA VAL A 480 6.27 16.79 6.67
C VAL A 480 4.96 16.18 7.14
N TYR A 481 4.38 15.29 6.34
CA TYR A 481 3.17 14.54 6.69
C TYR A 481 3.49 13.36 7.63
N GLY A 482 2.45 12.64 8.03
CA GLY A 482 2.54 11.43 8.83
C GLY A 482 2.45 11.70 10.33
N ASP A 483 1.74 10.82 11.02
CA ASP A 483 1.48 10.97 12.44
C ASP A 483 2.74 10.75 13.27
N GLU A 484 2.75 11.31 14.48
CA GLU A 484 3.85 11.12 15.41
C GLU A 484 4.06 9.63 15.75
N GLY A 485 5.28 9.15 15.55
CA GLY A 485 5.63 7.73 15.72
C GLY A 485 5.57 6.90 14.43
N SER A 486 5.02 7.43 13.33
CA SER A 486 5.08 6.76 12.03
C SER A 486 6.52 6.64 11.52
N PRO A 487 6.99 5.44 11.15
CA PRO A 487 8.28 5.24 10.48
C PRO A 487 8.23 5.56 8.97
N VAL A 488 7.07 5.99 8.45
CA VAL A 488 6.90 6.51 7.10
C VAL A 488 6.77 8.02 7.19
N ILE A 489 7.81 8.73 6.75
CA ILE A 489 7.95 10.19 6.92
C ILE A 489 8.01 10.85 5.54
N PRO A 490 6.91 11.41 5.01
CA PRO A 490 6.88 12.03 3.70
C PRO A 490 7.16 13.53 3.77
N LEU A 491 8.27 13.96 3.17
CA LEU A 491 8.66 15.37 3.00
C LEU A 491 8.13 15.87 1.65
N LEU A 492 7.33 16.94 1.65
CA LEU A 492 6.63 17.40 0.46
C LEU A 492 7.56 18.23 -0.46
N LEU A 493 7.67 17.79 -1.72
CA LEU A 493 8.49 18.41 -2.77
C LEU A 493 7.66 19.34 -3.68
N PHE A 494 6.37 19.06 -3.81
CA PHE A 494 5.38 19.76 -4.63
C PHE A 494 5.72 19.80 -6.13
N ASN A 495 6.67 20.65 -6.53
CA ASN A 495 6.99 20.96 -7.90
C ASN A 495 7.67 19.77 -8.63
N PRO A 496 7.24 19.42 -9.86
CA PRO A 496 7.68 18.20 -10.53
C PRO A 496 9.19 18.18 -10.86
N ALA A 497 9.80 19.35 -11.07
CA ALA A 497 11.25 19.48 -11.27
C ALA A 497 12.05 19.19 -9.99
N LYS A 498 11.49 19.47 -8.80
CA LYS A 498 12.15 19.23 -7.52
C LYS A 498 12.24 17.74 -7.18
N ILE A 499 11.30 16.92 -7.68
CA ILE A 499 11.28 15.45 -7.51
C ILE A 499 12.61 14.81 -7.92
N SER A 500 13.06 15.08 -9.15
CA SER A 500 14.28 14.47 -9.68
C SER A 500 15.54 15.16 -9.18
N ALA A 501 15.50 16.48 -8.96
CA ALA A 501 16.61 17.20 -8.34
C ALA A 501 16.93 16.64 -6.95
N PHE A 502 15.92 16.52 -6.07
CA PHE A 502 16.08 15.98 -4.72
C PHE A 502 16.61 14.53 -4.74
N SER A 503 16.02 13.66 -5.57
CA SER A 503 16.47 12.25 -5.72
C SER A 503 17.91 12.07 -6.23
N ARG A 504 18.41 13.03 -7.03
CA ARG A 504 19.80 13.03 -7.53
C ARG A 504 20.76 13.62 -6.51
N GLU A 505 20.40 14.74 -5.87
CA GLU A 505 21.24 15.41 -4.88
C GLU A 505 21.44 14.59 -3.60
N MET A 506 20.42 13.85 -3.15
CA MET A 506 20.56 12.91 -2.04
C MET A 506 21.45 11.71 -2.41
N LEU A 507 21.32 11.15 -3.61
CA LEU A 507 22.18 10.03 -4.04
C LEU A 507 23.65 10.44 -4.18
N LYS A 508 23.93 11.65 -4.68
CA LYS A 508 25.29 12.22 -4.69
C LYS A 508 25.93 12.30 -3.30
N ARG A 509 25.11 12.45 -2.25
CA ARG A 509 25.51 12.51 -0.84
C ARG A 509 25.45 11.13 -0.16
N GLY A 510 25.40 10.04 -0.93
CA GLY A 510 25.37 8.67 -0.38
C GLY A 510 24.07 8.31 0.35
N ILE A 511 22.95 8.96 0.04
CA ILE A 511 21.66 8.70 0.70
C ILE A 511 20.62 8.20 -0.31
N ALA A 512 20.11 6.98 -0.08
CA ALA A 512 19.10 6.35 -0.93
C ALA A 512 17.70 6.61 -0.39
N ILE A 513 16.85 7.24 -1.22
CA ILE A 513 15.46 7.60 -0.90
C ILE A 513 14.52 7.19 -2.03
N VAL A 514 13.23 7.08 -1.70
CA VAL A 514 12.15 7.01 -2.70
C VAL A 514 11.52 8.39 -2.87
N VAL A 515 11.45 8.87 -4.11
CA VAL A 515 10.60 10.02 -4.46
C VAL A 515 9.33 9.53 -5.13
N VAL A 516 8.20 10.14 -4.78
CA VAL A 516 6.85 9.73 -5.20
C VAL A 516 6.12 10.92 -5.81
N GLY A 517 5.34 10.65 -6.85
CA GLY A 517 4.47 11.63 -7.50
C GLY A 517 3.34 10.93 -8.23
N TYR A 518 2.60 11.67 -9.06
CA TYR A 518 1.54 11.13 -9.90
C TYR A 518 2.01 9.91 -10.74
N PRO A 519 1.18 8.87 -10.93
CA PRO A 519 -0.18 8.69 -10.44
C PRO A 519 -0.28 8.14 -9.00
N ALA A 520 0.84 7.84 -8.33
CA ALA A 520 0.82 7.25 -6.98
C ALA A 520 0.36 8.24 -5.89
N THR A 521 0.53 9.55 -6.11
CA THR A 521 -0.03 10.62 -5.26
C THR A 521 -0.66 11.71 -6.12
N PRO A 522 -1.59 12.52 -5.58
CA PRO A 522 -2.08 13.72 -6.25
C PRO A 522 -0.95 14.64 -6.73
N ILE A 523 -1.15 15.27 -7.90
CA ILE A 523 -0.18 16.13 -8.61
C ILE A 523 0.46 17.20 -7.70
N ILE A 524 -0.33 17.78 -6.79
CA ILE A 524 0.09 18.81 -5.82
C ILE A 524 0.76 18.27 -4.56
N SER A 525 1.04 16.96 -4.47
CA SER A 525 1.53 16.30 -3.25
C SER A 525 2.71 15.36 -3.51
N SER A 526 3.50 15.65 -4.54
CA SER A 526 4.76 14.93 -4.77
C SER A 526 5.70 15.11 -3.58
N ARG A 527 6.45 14.05 -3.23
CA ARG A 527 7.14 13.93 -1.94
C ARG A 527 8.36 13.02 -2.00
N ALA A 528 9.34 13.25 -1.14
CA ALA A 528 10.33 12.24 -0.77
C ALA A 528 9.76 11.45 0.41
N ARG A 529 9.62 10.13 0.27
CA ARG A 529 9.16 9.26 1.35
C ARG A 529 10.38 8.60 1.99
N PHE A 530 10.70 9.02 3.20
CA PHE A 530 11.72 8.40 4.03
C PHE A 530 11.06 7.26 4.80
N CYS A 531 11.73 6.10 4.80
CA CYS A 531 11.37 4.95 5.62
C CYS A 531 12.47 4.78 6.68
N ILE A 532 12.09 4.89 7.95
CA ILE A 532 13.01 4.76 9.10
C ILE A 532 13.13 3.28 9.49
N SER A 533 14.29 2.90 10.01
CA SER A 533 14.60 1.56 10.48
C SER A 533 15.18 1.60 11.89
N ALA A 534 14.95 0.53 12.66
CA ALA A 534 15.70 0.22 13.87
C ALA A 534 17.21 0.07 13.60
N ALA A 535 17.59 -0.30 12.37
CA ALA A 535 18.99 -0.44 11.95
C ALA A 535 19.67 0.91 11.66
N HIS A 536 18.96 2.05 11.68
CA HIS A 536 19.58 3.38 11.61
C HIS A 536 20.19 3.76 12.94
N THR A 537 21.48 4.07 12.95
CA THR A 537 22.15 4.72 14.08
C THR A 537 21.83 6.20 14.11
N ARG A 538 21.97 6.83 15.28
CA ARG A 538 21.75 8.27 15.41
C ARG A 538 22.58 9.10 14.43
N LYS A 539 23.85 8.72 14.23
CA LYS A 539 24.74 9.32 13.22
C LYS A 539 24.17 9.28 11.80
N ASP A 540 23.54 8.18 11.38
CA ASP A 540 22.94 8.09 10.03
C ASP A 540 21.78 9.10 9.87
N LEU A 541 21.00 9.29 10.93
CA LEU A 541 19.89 10.24 10.95
C LEU A 541 20.42 11.68 10.93
N ASP A 542 21.43 11.98 11.73
CA ASP A 542 22.04 13.31 11.82
C ASP A 542 22.68 13.73 10.48
N GLU A 543 23.47 12.84 9.86
CA GLU A 543 24.05 13.05 8.52
C GLU A 543 22.95 13.24 7.45
N ALA A 544 21.89 12.42 7.51
CA ALA A 544 20.77 12.56 6.59
C ALA A 544 20.00 13.88 6.79
N ILE A 545 19.73 14.30 8.02
CA ILE A 545 19.05 15.56 8.35
C ILE A 545 19.88 16.75 7.86
N GLN A 546 21.21 16.74 8.05
CA GLN A 546 22.10 17.78 7.52
C GLN A 546 21.99 17.88 6.00
N HIS A 547 22.16 16.76 5.29
CA HIS A 547 22.11 16.74 3.83
C HIS A 547 20.72 17.08 3.27
N ILE A 548 19.64 16.69 3.94
CA ILE A 548 18.28 17.12 3.60
C ILE A 548 18.12 18.63 3.79
N SER A 549 18.71 19.21 4.85
CA SER A 549 18.72 20.66 5.10
C SER A 549 19.39 21.42 3.96
N GLU A 550 20.60 21.03 3.58
CA GLU A 550 21.39 21.62 2.47
C GLU A 550 20.63 21.56 1.13
N VAL A 551 20.11 20.38 0.77
CA VAL A 551 19.34 20.18 -0.47
C VAL A 551 18.00 20.92 -0.39
N GLY A 552 17.45 21.08 0.81
CA GLY A 552 16.24 21.85 1.08
C GLY A 552 16.41 23.34 0.84
N ASP A 553 17.57 23.91 1.19
CA ASP A 553 17.91 25.30 0.86
C ASP A 553 18.12 25.46 -0.65
N LEU A 554 18.94 24.59 -1.26
CA LEU A 554 19.21 24.58 -2.70
C LEU A 554 17.93 24.51 -3.55
N LEU A 555 16.94 23.75 -3.10
CA LEU A 555 15.67 23.55 -3.81
C LEU A 555 14.51 24.37 -3.25
N MET A 556 14.73 25.28 -2.29
CA MET A 556 13.70 26.11 -1.65
C MET A 556 12.50 25.28 -1.17
N LEU A 557 12.75 24.35 -0.25
CA LEU A 557 11.79 23.39 0.32
C LEU A 557 11.46 23.63 1.80
N LYS A 558 12.12 24.60 2.44
CA LYS A 558 11.78 25.09 3.77
C LYS A 558 10.73 26.20 3.62
N PHE A 559 9.52 25.95 4.10
CA PHE A 559 8.34 26.81 3.89
C PHE A 559 7.89 27.55 5.15
N LYS A 560 8.44 27.19 6.31
CA LYS A 560 8.15 27.82 7.61
C LYS A 560 9.38 28.55 8.14
N PRO A 561 9.22 29.56 9.01
CA PRO A 561 10.29 30.02 9.89
C PRO A 561 10.86 28.83 10.69
N GLN A 562 12.17 28.85 10.94
CA GLN A 562 12.80 27.88 11.85
C GLN A 562 12.32 28.15 13.28
N GLN A 563 12.03 27.09 14.03
CA GLN A 563 11.51 27.11 15.41
C GLN A 563 12.56 26.64 16.42
#